data_AF-A0A8S3U283-F1
#
_entry.id   AF-A0A8S3U283-F1
#
_cell.length_a   1.000
_cell.length_b   1.000
_cell.length_c   1.000
_cell.angle_alpha   90.00
_cell.angle_beta   90.00
_cell.angle_gamma   90.00
#
_symmetry.space_group_name_H-M   'P 1'
#
loop_
_entity.id
_entity.type
_entity.pdbx_description
1 polymer ?
#
loop_
_entity_poly.entity_id
_entity_poly.type
_entity_poly.pdbx_seq_one_letter_code
_entity_poly.pdbx_strand_id
1 'polypeptide(L)'
;MRLEAIKTERTNLSSKDDFRISYISSSGVGIEDHAGEKKSKDFESCVTLSVKNSETKSSTLRSILLLVALSLHSIFEGIAGGLEKQTTDVVEIFIGISIHKVIVAFSLGMALSQSEQIRSIVTFALASPIGMVIGLLIVEYDQGTTSSLAEGNLQGITCGTFLYVTFFEILQHELSKPDIRLIKTLFLFPGFIICMSGLFLIHDHNEH
;
A
#
# COMPACT_ATOMS: atom_id res chain seq x y z
N MET A 1 -54.28 22.77 20.33
CA MET A 1 -53.08 22.74 19.46
C MET A 1 -51.75 23.06 20.19
N ARG A 2 -51.66 22.91 21.53
CA ARG A 2 -50.42 23.18 22.31
C ARG A 2 -49.89 21.96 23.09
N LEU A 3 -50.55 20.81 23.03
CA LEU A 3 -50.15 19.61 23.79
C LEU A 3 -49.30 18.62 22.97
N GLU A 4 -49.35 18.67 21.64
CA GLU A 4 -48.51 17.83 20.76
C GLU A 4 -47.05 18.32 20.68
N ALA A 5 -46.81 19.64 20.86
CA ALA A 5 -45.46 20.21 20.81
C ALA A 5 -44.58 19.79 22.01
N ILE A 6 -45.19 19.57 23.18
CA ILE A 6 -44.46 19.24 24.42
C ILE A 6 -44.00 17.77 24.42
N LYS A 7 -44.66 16.88 23.65
CA LYS A 7 -44.29 15.46 23.56
C LYS A 7 -43.09 15.23 22.64
N THR A 8 -42.97 16.01 21.56
CA THR A 8 -41.86 15.93 20.60
C THR A 8 -40.55 16.51 21.16
N GLU A 9 -40.63 17.43 22.12
CA GLU A 9 -39.45 17.99 22.78
C GLU A 9 -38.87 17.04 23.86
N ARG A 10 -39.72 16.27 24.56
CA ARG A 10 -39.26 15.27 25.53
C ARG A 10 -38.56 14.06 24.91
N THR A 11 -38.92 13.64 23.70
CA THR A 11 -38.23 12.52 23.02
C THR A 11 -36.87 12.95 22.46
N ASN A 12 -36.68 14.24 22.17
CA ASN A 12 -35.38 14.78 21.75
C ASN A 12 -34.43 15.07 22.92
N LEU A 13 -34.93 15.38 24.11
CA LEU A 13 -34.08 15.50 25.30
C LEU A 13 -33.54 14.13 25.76
N SER A 14 -34.38 13.08 25.76
CA SER A 14 -33.95 11.74 26.20
C SER A 14 -32.86 11.10 25.33
N SER A 15 -32.74 11.50 24.06
CA SER A 15 -31.75 10.95 23.11
C SER A 15 -30.41 11.69 23.15
N LYS A 16 -30.40 12.96 23.57
CA LYS A 16 -29.17 13.77 23.68
C LYS A 16 -28.38 13.53 24.96
N ASP A 17 -29.05 13.15 26.04
CA ASP A 17 -28.38 12.89 27.32
C ASP A 17 -27.69 11.52 27.35
N ASP A 18 -28.22 10.51 26.63
CA ASP A 18 -27.59 9.20 26.50
C ASP A 18 -26.26 9.25 25.72
N PHE A 19 -26.17 10.13 24.72
CA PHE A 19 -24.95 10.35 23.95
C PHE A 19 -23.85 11.06 24.77
N ARG A 20 -24.24 11.87 25.77
CA ARG A 20 -23.28 12.59 26.63
C ARG A 20 -22.73 11.72 27.76
N ILE A 21 -23.49 10.77 28.29
CA ILE A 21 -23.01 9.85 29.33
C ILE A 21 -21.88 8.94 28.81
N SER A 22 -21.96 8.51 27.55
CA SER A 22 -20.91 7.67 26.94
C SER A 22 -19.60 8.43 26.70
N TYR A 23 -19.67 9.74 26.45
CA TYR A 23 -18.48 10.56 26.18
C TYR A 23 -17.73 11.02 27.45
N ILE A 24 -18.43 11.09 28.59
CA ILE A 24 -17.85 11.60 29.84
C ILE A 24 -17.13 10.50 30.64
N SER A 25 -17.39 9.21 30.38
CA SER A 25 -16.62 8.11 31.00
C SER A 25 -15.15 8.04 30.56
N SER A 26 -14.70 8.90 29.64
CA SER A 26 -13.31 8.96 29.17
C SER A 26 -12.47 10.10 29.77
N SER A 27 -13.01 10.88 30.72
CA SER A 27 -12.31 12.07 31.27
C SER A 27 -12.49 12.25 32.79
N GLY A 28 -11.51 11.81 33.59
CA GLY A 28 -11.33 12.09 35.02
C GLY A 28 -10.41 11.02 35.66
N VAL A 29 -9.08 11.21 35.80
CA VAL A 29 -8.30 12.06 36.73
C VAL A 29 -8.33 11.59 38.20
N GLY A 30 -7.17 11.06 38.65
CA GLY A 30 -6.67 11.04 40.05
C GLY A 30 -7.11 9.87 40.94
N ILE A 31 -6.34 9.26 41.86
CA ILE A 31 -5.08 9.58 42.56
C ILE A 31 -4.49 8.26 43.12
N GLU A 32 -3.15 8.16 43.07
CA GLU A 32 -2.12 7.51 43.92
C GLU A 32 -2.48 6.30 44.83
N ASP A 33 -1.73 5.18 44.70
CA ASP A 33 -0.59 4.89 45.61
C ASP A 33 0.25 3.63 45.27
N HIS A 34 1.56 3.83 45.41
CA HIS A 34 2.68 2.91 45.74
C HIS A 34 3.07 1.66 44.91
N ALA A 35 4.21 1.86 44.19
CA ALA A 35 5.44 1.04 44.16
C ALA A 35 5.44 -0.40 43.55
N GLY A 36 6.25 -0.60 42.50
CA GLY A 36 6.84 -1.92 42.18
C GLY A 36 6.87 -2.36 40.71
N GLU A 37 7.80 -1.80 39.94
CA GLU A 37 8.58 -2.35 38.81
C GLU A 37 8.17 -3.68 38.10
N LYS A 38 7.87 -3.53 36.80
CA LYS A 38 8.17 -4.39 35.61
C LYS A 38 8.22 -5.92 35.74
N LYS A 39 7.48 -6.58 34.83
CA LYS A 39 7.98 -7.35 33.65
C LYS A 39 7.01 -8.49 33.30
N SER A 40 6.79 -8.69 31.99
CA SER A 40 6.08 -9.83 31.38
C SER A 40 4.54 -9.74 31.32
N LYS A 41 4.00 -8.87 30.46
CA LYS A 41 2.60 -8.93 29.98
C LYS A 41 2.47 -8.69 28.47
N ASP A 42 3.50 -9.00 27.69
CA ASP A 42 3.56 -8.68 26.25
C ASP A 42 3.03 -9.80 25.33
N PHE A 43 2.55 -10.91 25.90
CA PHE A 43 2.27 -12.12 25.10
C PHE A 43 0.80 -12.58 25.08
N GLU A 44 -0.08 -12.07 25.96
CA GLU A 44 -1.45 -12.61 26.09
C GLU A 44 -2.58 -11.61 25.76
N SER A 45 -2.29 -10.32 25.55
CA SER A 45 -3.32 -9.28 25.38
C SER A 45 -3.62 -8.89 23.91
N CYS A 46 -2.85 -9.36 22.93
CA CYS A 46 -3.02 -8.95 21.52
C CYS A 46 -4.12 -9.74 20.77
N VAL A 47 -4.49 -10.92 21.28
CA VAL A 47 -5.54 -11.78 20.68
C VAL A 47 -6.95 -11.25 20.96
N THR A 48 -7.14 -10.46 22.03
CA THR A 48 -8.46 -9.92 22.47
C THR A 48 -8.84 -8.60 21.78
N LEU A 49 -8.13 -8.17 20.74
CA LEU A 49 -8.58 -7.11 19.83
C LEU A 49 -9.40 -7.68 18.66
N SER A 50 -9.84 -8.92 18.73
CA SER A 50 -10.46 -9.60 17.58
C SER A 50 -11.92 -9.19 17.31
N VAL A 51 -12.65 -8.58 18.24
CA VAL A 51 -14.14 -8.53 18.16
C VAL A 51 -14.74 -7.17 17.76
N LYS A 52 -14.00 -6.04 17.81
CA LYS A 52 -14.49 -4.73 17.34
C LYS A 52 -14.05 -4.38 15.90
N ASN A 53 -13.76 -5.41 15.12
CA ASN A 53 -12.64 -5.37 14.20
C ASN A 53 -13.03 -5.88 12.78
N SER A 54 -14.30 -5.80 12.37
CA SER A 54 -14.71 -6.26 11.02
C SER A 54 -14.53 -5.20 9.92
N GLU A 55 -14.77 -3.92 10.21
CA GLU A 55 -14.62 -2.83 9.23
C GLU A 55 -13.18 -2.29 9.16
N THR A 56 -12.51 -2.10 10.30
CA THR A 56 -11.14 -1.55 10.40
C THR A 56 -10.01 -2.57 10.22
N LYS A 57 -10.17 -3.88 10.52
CA LYS A 57 -9.17 -4.90 10.11
C LYS A 57 -9.00 -4.89 8.61
N SER A 58 -10.11 -4.79 7.89
CA SER A 58 -10.10 -4.96 6.44
C SER A 58 -9.21 -3.92 5.77
N SER A 59 -9.26 -2.65 6.20
CA SER A 59 -8.44 -1.59 5.63
C SER A 59 -6.98 -1.68 6.05
N THR A 60 -6.70 -1.99 7.32
CA THR A 60 -5.31 -2.14 7.80
C THR A 60 -4.61 -3.36 7.18
N LEU A 61 -5.29 -4.50 7.07
CA LEU A 61 -4.74 -5.69 6.42
C LEU A 61 -4.44 -5.43 4.94
N ARG A 62 -5.34 -4.70 4.25
CA ARG A 62 -5.13 -4.28 2.85
C ARG A 62 -3.90 -3.39 2.70
N SER A 63 -3.74 -2.36 3.54
CA SER A 63 -2.54 -1.51 3.49
C SER A 63 -1.25 -2.30 3.79
N ILE A 64 -1.29 -3.31 4.67
CA ILE A 64 -0.15 -4.19 4.94
C ILE A 64 0.13 -5.11 3.74
N LEU A 65 -0.89 -5.72 3.14
CA LEU A 65 -0.74 -6.57 1.94
C LEU A 65 -0.19 -5.77 0.76
N LEU A 66 -0.68 -4.55 0.55
CA LEU A 66 -0.14 -3.60 -0.42
C LEU A 66 1.34 -3.32 -0.16
N LEU A 67 1.70 -2.98 1.08
CA LEU A 67 3.08 -2.70 1.45
C LEU A 67 4.00 -3.90 1.17
N VAL A 68 3.58 -5.12 1.55
CA VAL A 68 4.35 -6.34 1.34
C VAL A 68 4.49 -6.66 -0.14
N ALA A 69 3.39 -6.65 -0.89
CA ALA A 69 3.39 -6.96 -2.32
C ALA A 69 4.24 -5.96 -3.13
N LEU A 70 4.10 -4.66 -2.84
CA LEU A 70 4.90 -3.61 -3.48
C LEU A 70 6.38 -3.69 -3.09
N SER A 71 6.69 -4.05 -1.85
CA SER A 71 8.09 -4.26 -1.42
C SER A 71 8.73 -5.44 -2.14
N LEU A 72 8.01 -6.56 -2.29
CA LEU A 72 8.50 -7.71 -3.05
C LEU A 72 8.68 -7.38 -4.53
N HIS A 73 7.70 -6.71 -5.15
CA HIS A 73 7.79 -6.19 -6.51
C HIS A 73 9.06 -5.34 -6.69
N SER A 74 9.29 -4.41 -5.77
CA SER A 74 10.45 -3.52 -5.79
C SER A 74 11.80 -4.24 -5.65
N ILE A 75 11.87 -5.32 -4.87
CA ILE A 75 13.09 -6.16 -4.77
C ILE A 75 13.35 -6.86 -6.09
N PHE A 76 12.35 -7.54 -6.66
CA PHE A 76 12.50 -8.30 -7.91
C PHE A 76 12.83 -7.40 -9.10
N GLU A 77 12.19 -6.24 -9.17
CA GLU A 77 12.49 -5.21 -10.17
C GLU A 77 13.93 -4.70 -10.04
N GLY A 78 14.39 -4.43 -8.81
CA GLY A 78 15.76 -4.02 -8.56
C GLY A 78 16.76 -5.09 -9.02
N ILE A 79 16.54 -6.35 -8.67
CA ILE A 79 17.42 -7.45 -9.09
C ILE A 79 17.44 -7.56 -10.62
N ALA A 80 16.27 -7.54 -11.26
CA ALA A 80 16.17 -7.59 -12.72
C ALA A 80 16.93 -6.44 -13.38
N GLY A 81 16.71 -5.19 -12.94
CA GLY A 81 17.43 -4.03 -13.48
C GLY A 81 18.93 -4.03 -13.21
N GLY A 82 19.39 -4.77 -12.19
CA GLY A 82 20.81 -4.99 -11.91
C GLY A 82 21.45 -6.13 -12.73
N LEU A 83 20.65 -6.95 -13.42
CA LEU A 83 21.15 -8.04 -14.29
C LEU A 83 21.48 -7.56 -15.72
N GLU A 84 21.18 -6.30 -16.02
CA GLU A 84 21.53 -5.67 -17.29
C GLU A 84 23.04 -5.63 -17.51
N LYS A 85 23.47 -5.91 -18.75
CA LYS A 85 24.89 -6.03 -19.10
C LYS A 85 25.53 -4.69 -19.42
N GLN A 86 24.76 -3.74 -19.96
CA GLN A 86 25.27 -2.42 -20.30
C GLN A 86 24.93 -1.43 -19.20
N THR A 87 25.91 -0.60 -18.85
CA THR A 87 25.74 0.47 -17.87
C THR A 87 24.73 1.52 -18.32
N THR A 88 24.55 1.72 -19.63
CA THR A 88 23.52 2.60 -20.18
C THR A 88 22.12 2.10 -19.83
N ASP A 89 21.89 0.81 -20.04
CA ASP A 89 20.59 0.16 -19.86
C ASP A 89 20.24 0.12 -18.36
N VAL A 90 21.22 -0.16 -17.48
CA VAL A 90 21.06 -0.05 -16.02
C VAL A 90 20.62 1.36 -15.59
N VAL A 91 21.25 2.40 -16.14
CA VAL A 91 20.94 3.80 -15.78
C VAL A 91 19.56 4.20 -16.29
N GLU A 92 19.19 3.81 -17.50
CA GLU A 92 17.86 4.05 -18.06
C GLU A 92 16.77 3.39 -17.22
N ILE A 93 16.96 2.11 -16.87
CA ILE A 93 16.05 1.38 -15.98
C ILE A 93 16.02 2.04 -14.60
N PHE A 94 17.15 2.46 -14.04
CA PHE A 94 17.19 3.12 -12.73
C PHE A 94 16.39 4.43 -12.70
N ILE A 95 16.50 5.25 -13.76
CA ILE A 95 15.71 6.48 -13.90
C ILE A 95 14.23 6.15 -14.01
N GLY A 96 13.86 5.18 -14.85
CA GLY A 96 12.49 4.69 -14.98
C GLY A 96 11.92 4.18 -13.65
N ILE A 97 12.74 3.44 -12.88
CA ILE A 97 12.37 2.91 -11.57
C ILE A 97 12.13 4.05 -10.59
N SER A 98 13.03 5.03 -10.55
CA SER A 98 12.98 6.14 -9.61
C SER A 98 11.69 6.96 -9.75
N ILE A 99 11.27 7.25 -10.99
CA ILE A 99 10.09 8.08 -11.26
C ILE A 99 8.82 7.40 -10.73
N HIS A 100 8.57 6.15 -11.12
CA HIS A 100 7.33 5.48 -10.71
C HIS A 100 7.34 5.16 -9.21
N LYS A 101 8.52 4.92 -8.63
CA LYS A 101 8.67 4.59 -7.22
C LYS A 101 8.33 5.75 -6.28
N VAL A 102 8.60 6.99 -6.68
CA VAL A 102 8.17 8.18 -5.93
C VAL A 102 6.65 8.29 -5.88
N ILE A 103 5.97 8.06 -7.01
CA ILE A 103 4.51 8.13 -7.11
C ILE A 103 3.85 7.04 -6.25
N VAL A 104 4.39 5.82 -6.28
CA VAL A 104 3.91 4.70 -5.46
C VAL A 104 4.18 4.94 -3.97
N ALA A 105 5.38 5.40 -3.60
CA ALA A 105 5.74 5.71 -2.22
C ALA A 105 4.86 6.82 -1.62
N PHE A 106 4.55 7.85 -2.40
CA PHE A 106 3.63 8.92 -2.02
C PHE A 106 2.21 8.38 -1.77
N SER A 107 1.71 7.56 -2.69
CA SER A 107 0.39 6.94 -2.59
C SER A 107 0.27 6.02 -1.37
N LEU A 108 1.30 5.21 -1.12
CA LEU A 108 1.42 4.34 0.04
C LEU A 108 1.48 5.13 1.36
N GLY A 109 2.18 6.27 1.36
CA GLY A 109 2.23 7.18 2.50
C GLY A 109 0.87 7.73 2.88
N MET A 110 0.01 8.04 1.90
CA MET A 110 -1.37 8.46 2.17
C MET A 110 -2.27 7.32 2.67
N ALA A 111 -1.95 6.06 2.33
CA ALA A 111 -2.76 4.88 2.65
C ALA A 111 -2.47 4.24 4.02
N LEU A 112 -1.39 4.64 4.70
CA LEU A 112 -0.97 4.10 6.01
C LEU A 112 -1.32 5.04 7.17
N SER A 113 -1.30 4.54 8.41
CA SER A 113 -1.52 5.35 9.63
C SER A 113 -0.27 6.15 10.01
N GLN A 114 -0.45 7.37 10.54
CA GLN A 114 0.63 8.32 10.85
C GLN A 114 1.82 7.75 11.63
N SER A 115 1.60 6.80 12.55
CA SER A 115 2.70 6.27 13.37
C SER A 115 3.64 5.32 12.64
N GLU A 116 3.24 4.79 11.47
CA GLU A 116 3.96 3.72 10.75
C GLU A 116 4.29 4.05 9.29
N GLN A 117 3.85 5.22 8.81
CA GLN A 117 4.07 5.70 7.44
C GLN A 117 5.55 5.78 7.08
N ILE A 118 6.37 6.44 7.90
CA ILE A 118 7.78 6.71 7.55
C ILE A 118 8.59 5.42 7.45
N ARG A 119 8.44 4.51 8.43
CA ARG A 119 9.17 3.23 8.43
C ARG A 119 8.83 2.39 7.20
N SER A 120 7.56 2.37 6.83
CA SER A 120 7.05 1.61 5.67
C SER A 120 7.57 2.20 4.35
N ILE A 121 7.51 3.53 4.19
CA ILE A 121 8.01 4.23 2.99
C ILE A 121 9.52 4.02 2.84
N VAL A 122 10.29 4.12 3.93
CA VAL A 122 11.75 3.90 3.89
C VAL A 122 12.08 2.46 3.50
N THR A 123 11.35 1.49 4.05
CA THR A 123 11.54 0.07 3.73
C THR A 123 11.26 -0.19 2.24
N PHE A 124 10.14 0.34 1.74
CA PHE A 124 9.79 0.28 0.32
C PHE A 124 10.82 0.99 -0.57
N ALA A 125 11.32 2.16 -0.17
CA ALA A 125 12.31 2.93 -0.89
C ALA A 125 13.64 2.16 -1.05
N LEU A 126 14.12 1.53 0.02
CA LEU A 126 15.37 0.78 0.04
C LEU A 126 15.31 -0.57 -0.71
N ALA A 127 14.12 -1.12 -0.94
CA ALA A 127 13.96 -2.41 -1.64
C ALA A 127 14.63 -2.44 -3.04
N SER A 128 14.34 -1.48 -3.93
CA SER A 128 14.95 -1.42 -5.28
C SER A 128 16.47 -1.26 -5.28
N PRO A 129 17.09 -0.29 -4.55
CA PRO A 129 18.55 -0.18 -4.56
C PRO A 129 19.24 -1.41 -3.94
N ILE A 130 18.64 -2.04 -2.93
CA ILE A 130 19.14 -3.32 -2.40
C ILE A 130 19.07 -4.41 -3.48
N GLY A 131 17.92 -4.55 -4.16
CA GLY A 131 17.77 -5.50 -5.26
C GLY A 131 18.78 -5.26 -6.38
N MET A 132 19.00 -4.00 -6.76
CA MET A 132 19.92 -3.61 -7.82
C MET A 132 21.37 -3.91 -7.48
N VAL A 133 21.81 -3.66 -6.25
CA VAL A 133 23.14 -4.08 -5.79
C VAL A 133 23.28 -5.60 -5.85
N ILE A 134 22.25 -6.36 -5.45
CA ILE A 134 22.26 -7.82 -5.55
C ILE A 134 22.36 -8.28 -7.01
N GLY A 135 21.58 -7.69 -7.91
CA GLY A 135 21.64 -7.98 -9.36
C GLY A 135 23.02 -7.73 -9.95
N LEU A 136 23.60 -6.56 -9.65
CA LEU A 136 24.95 -6.20 -10.11
C LEU A 136 26.03 -7.16 -9.58
N LEU A 137 25.93 -7.57 -8.31
CA LEU A 137 26.84 -8.58 -7.76
C LEU A 137 26.69 -9.93 -8.45
N ILE A 138 25.47 -10.34 -8.82
CA ILE A 138 25.26 -11.59 -9.56
C ILE A 138 25.96 -11.52 -10.92
N VAL A 139 25.85 -10.40 -11.64
CA VAL A 139 26.54 -10.21 -12.93
C VAL A 139 28.07 -10.21 -12.77
N GLU A 140 28.60 -9.59 -11.72
CA GLU A 140 30.05 -9.55 -11.47
C GLU A 140 30.64 -10.95 -11.20
N TYR A 141 29.89 -11.82 -10.52
CA TYR A 141 30.35 -13.19 -10.18
C TYR A 141 29.98 -14.24 -11.24
N ASP A 142 28.93 -14.05 -12.03
CA ASP A 142 28.52 -14.97 -13.10
C ASP A 142 29.19 -14.60 -14.43
N GLN A 143 30.20 -15.37 -14.85
CA GLN A 143 30.82 -15.24 -16.19
C GLN A 143 30.00 -15.89 -17.31
N GLY A 144 28.77 -16.34 -17.01
CA GLY A 144 27.89 -17.06 -17.92
C GLY A 144 26.84 -16.20 -18.63
N THR A 145 26.14 -16.81 -19.59
CA THR A 145 24.98 -16.22 -20.30
C THR A 145 23.66 -16.38 -19.54
N THR A 146 23.67 -16.85 -18.29
CA THR A 146 22.45 -17.21 -17.56
C THR A 146 21.64 -16.00 -17.08
N SER A 147 22.25 -14.81 -17.06
CA SER A 147 21.63 -13.57 -16.58
C SER A 147 20.37 -13.17 -17.35
N SER A 148 20.29 -13.39 -18.67
CA SER A 148 19.13 -12.94 -19.47
C SER A 148 17.86 -13.77 -19.20
N LEU A 149 18.00 -15.07 -18.94
CA LEU A 149 16.86 -15.90 -18.55
C LEU A 149 16.40 -15.56 -17.13
N ALA A 150 17.34 -15.28 -16.22
CA ALA A 150 17.03 -14.87 -14.86
C ALA A 150 16.31 -13.51 -14.83
N GLU A 151 16.80 -12.54 -15.62
CA GLU A 151 16.20 -11.22 -15.79
C GLU A 151 14.76 -11.33 -16.31
N GLY A 152 14.53 -12.08 -17.40
CA GLY A 152 13.19 -12.27 -17.96
C GLY A 152 12.22 -12.94 -16.97
N ASN A 153 12.68 -13.92 -16.20
CA ASN A 153 11.87 -14.54 -15.15
C ASN A 153 11.53 -13.55 -14.02
N LEU A 154 12.51 -12.76 -13.58
CA LEU A 154 12.32 -11.76 -12.53
C LEU A 154 11.40 -10.61 -12.97
N GLN A 155 11.55 -10.13 -14.21
CA GLN A 155 10.62 -9.16 -14.81
C GLN A 155 9.21 -9.74 -14.93
N GLY A 156 9.07 -11.01 -15.32
CA GLY A 156 7.79 -11.72 -15.36
C GLY A 156 7.10 -11.76 -13.99
N ILE A 157 7.85 -12.10 -12.93
CA ILE A 157 7.34 -12.11 -11.54
C ILE A 157 6.96 -10.69 -11.07
N THR A 158 7.80 -9.71 -11.38
CA THR A 158 7.59 -8.29 -11.09
C THR A 158 6.27 -7.81 -11.72
N CYS A 159 6.11 -8.05 -13.03
CA CYS A 159 4.90 -7.74 -13.78
C CYS A 159 3.66 -8.45 -13.21
N GLY A 160 3.77 -9.76 -12.92
CA GLY A 160 2.67 -10.53 -12.33
C GLY A 160 2.23 -10.00 -10.96
N THR A 161 3.17 -9.60 -10.10
CA THR A 161 2.87 -9.00 -8.79
C THR A 161 2.14 -7.67 -8.93
N PHE A 162 2.58 -6.83 -9.87
CA PHE A 162 1.91 -5.55 -10.17
C PHE A 162 0.49 -5.75 -10.68
N LEU A 163 0.28 -6.71 -11.59
CA LEU A 163 -1.05 -7.06 -12.08
C LEU A 163 -1.96 -7.56 -10.95
N TYR A 164 -1.45 -8.45 -10.09
CA TYR A 164 -2.22 -8.93 -8.93
C TYR A 164 -2.66 -7.78 -8.02
N VAL A 165 -1.73 -6.92 -7.63
CA VAL A 165 -2.01 -5.74 -6.78
C VAL A 165 -3.02 -4.81 -7.47
N THR A 166 -2.83 -4.51 -8.74
CA THR A 166 -3.69 -3.57 -9.47
C THR A 166 -5.12 -4.11 -9.60
N PHE A 167 -5.28 -5.37 -10.02
CA PHE A 167 -6.62 -5.92 -10.30
C PHE A 167 -7.35 -6.40 -9.05
N PHE A 168 -6.67 -7.12 -8.16
CA PHE A 168 -7.34 -7.78 -7.03
C PHE A 168 -7.33 -6.96 -5.74
N GLU A 169 -6.34 -6.11 -5.55
CA GLU A 169 -6.23 -5.30 -4.33
C GLU A 169 -6.83 -3.90 -4.54
N ILE A 170 -6.47 -3.23 -5.65
CA ILE A 170 -6.90 -1.85 -5.92
C ILE A 170 -8.26 -1.83 -6.66
N LEU A 171 -8.37 -2.53 -7.79
CA LEU A 171 -9.56 -2.44 -8.66
C LEU A 171 -10.79 -3.12 -8.04
N GLN A 172 -10.67 -4.34 -7.52
CA GLN A 172 -11.78 -5.01 -6.82
C GLN A 172 -12.28 -4.19 -5.62
N HIS A 173 -11.39 -3.55 -4.88
CA HIS A 173 -11.78 -2.68 -3.77
C HIS A 173 -12.57 -1.46 -4.25
N GLU A 174 -12.11 -0.81 -5.31
CA GLU A 174 -12.78 0.38 -5.87
C GLU A 174 -14.10 0.08 -6.57
N LEU A 175 -14.24 -1.12 -7.14
CA LEU A 175 -15.49 -1.62 -7.72
C LEU A 175 -16.43 -2.21 -6.68
N SER A 176 -16.00 -2.53 -5.45
CA SER A 176 -16.92 -3.00 -4.41
C SER A 176 -17.78 -1.87 -3.82
N LYS A 177 -17.46 -0.62 -4.13
CA LYS A 177 -18.26 0.56 -3.77
C LYS A 177 -19.42 0.71 -4.78
N PRO A 178 -20.68 0.88 -4.32
CA PRO A 178 -21.86 0.86 -5.19
C PRO A 178 -21.96 2.04 -6.18
N ASP A 179 -21.21 3.13 -5.96
CA ASP A 179 -21.20 4.29 -6.86
C ASP A 179 -20.26 4.07 -8.07
N ILE A 180 -20.84 4.20 -9.28
CA ILE A 180 -20.18 4.37 -10.60
C ILE A 180 -19.14 3.32 -11.05
N ARG A 181 -19.40 2.03 -10.78
CA ARG A 181 -18.55 0.89 -11.21
C ARG A 181 -18.15 0.91 -12.69
N LEU A 182 -19.10 1.20 -13.59
CA LEU A 182 -18.84 1.21 -15.05
C LEU A 182 -17.99 2.39 -15.50
N ILE A 183 -18.13 3.57 -14.90
CA ILE A 183 -17.34 4.74 -15.28
C ILE A 183 -15.86 4.50 -14.92
N LYS A 184 -15.58 3.90 -13.76
CA LYS A 184 -14.21 3.60 -13.30
C LYS A 184 -13.50 2.62 -14.25
N THR A 185 -14.20 1.56 -14.68
CA THR A 185 -13.66 0.61 -15.65
C THR A 185 -13.49 1.24 -17.03
N LEU A 186 -14.41 2.13 -17.45
CA LEU A 186 -14.30 2.85 -18.71
C LEU A 186 -13.04 3.73 -18.78
N PHE A 187 -12.60 4.34 -17.67
CA PHE A 187 -11.36 5.15 -17.63
C PHE A 187 -10.07 4.32 -17.72
N LEU A 188 -10.12 3.00 -17.46
CA LEU A 188 -8.95 2.12 -17.54
C LEU A 188 -8.56 1.80 -19.00
N PHE A 189 -9.56 1.60 -19.87
CA PHE A 189 -9.34 1.33 -21.30
C PHE A 189 -8.58 2.44 -22.05
N PRO A 190 -8.96 3.73 -21.99
CA PRO A 190 -8.23 4.79 -22.67
C PRO A 190 -6.82 4.96 -22.10
N GLY A 191 -6.60 4.75 -20.79
CA GLY A 191 -5.26 4.73 -20.21
C GLY A 191 -4.38 3.63 -20.82
N PHE A 192 -4.92 2.42 -20.98
CA PHE A 192 -4.23 1.31 -21.62
C PHE A 192 -3.94 1.58 -23.11
N ILE A 193 -4.91 2.12 -23.85
CA ILE A 193 -4.76 2.48 -25.27
C ILE A 193 -3.69 3.55 -25.45
N ILE A 194 -3.68 4.60 -24.61
CA ILE A 194 -2.67 5.67 -24.65
C ILE A 194 -1.29 5.08 -24.37
N CYS A 195 -1.15 4.23 -23.35
CA CYS A 195 0.13 3.61 -23.00
C CYS A 195 0.67 2.73 -24.14
N MET A 196 -0.19 1.90 -24.74
CA MET A 196 0.18 1.07 -25.89
C MET A 196 0.51 1.91 -27.14
N SER A 197 -0.23 2.98 -27.39
CA SER A 197 0.06 3.89 -28.51
C SER A 197 1.39 4.63 -28.33
N GLY A 198 1.73 5.04 -27.11
CA GLY A 198 3.02 5.66 -26.79
C GLY A 198 4.19 4.71 -27.02
N LEU A 199 4.07 3.46 -26.57
CA LEU A 199 5.08 2.41 -26.82
C LEU A 199 5.24 2.12 -28.30
N PHE A 200 4.15 2.04 -29.05
CA PHE A 200 4.18 1.80 -30.50
C PHE A 200 4.89 2.94 -31.25
N LEU A 201 4.60 4.21 -30.92
CA LEU A 201 5.26 5.36 -31.54
C LEU A 201 6.74 5.50 -31.16
N ILE A 202 7.11 5.12 -29.94
CA ILE A 202 8.53 5.11 -29.50
C ILE A 202 9.30 4.00 -30.21
N HIS A 203 8.69 2.85 -30.43
CA HIS A 203 9.31 1.75 -31.18
C HIS A 203 9.55 2.12 -32.64
N ASP A 204 8.60 2.80 -33.29
CA ASP A 204 8.70 3.27 -34.68
C ASP A 204 9.85 4.29 -34.87
N HIS A 205 10.16 5.08 -33.82
CA HIS A 205 11.20 6.11 -33.88
C HIS A 205 12.62 5.60 -33.62
N ASN A 206 12.78 4.34 -33.17
CA ASN A 206 14.08 3.69 -32.92
C ASN A 206 14.57 2.83 -34.11
N GLU A 207 13.77 2.71 -35.18
CA GLU A 207 14.17 2.02 -36.42
C GLU A 207 14.76 2.96 -37.50
N HIS A 208 15.10 4.21 -37.15
CA HIS A 208 15.69 5.20 -38.07
C HIS A 208 17.05 5.75 -37.62
#